data_AF-A0A8X6VAF5-F1
#
_entry.id   AF-A0A8X6VAF5-F1
#
_cell.length_a   1.000
_cell.length_b   1.000
_cell.length_c   1.000
_cell.angle_alpha   90.00
_cell.angle_beta   90.00
_cell.angle_gamma   90.00
#
_symmetry.space_group_name_H-M   'P 1'
#
loop_
_entity.id
_entity.type
_entity.pdbx_description
1 polymer ?
#
loop_
_entity_poly.entity_id
_entity_poly.type
_entity_poly.pdbx_seq_one_letter_code
_entity_poly.pdbx_strand_id
1 'polypeptide(L)'
;MWHKRPLAASAVSADIFMDDLISGCSIISSAKQLKHELIFLFSGAGMQLPKWSSNCIELVSNFNVSDGDVSLRIPDETKAL
;
A
#
# COMPACT_ATOMS: atom_id res chain seq x y z
N MET A 1 -20.28 2.52 9.25
CA MET A 1 -18.80 2.56 9.30
C MET A 1 -18.18 3.10 8.01
N TRP A 2 -18.76 2.83 6.83
CA TRP A 2 -18.28 3.27 5.51
C TRP A 2 -18.19 4.80 5.31
N HIS A 3 -19.13 5.58 5.85
CA HIS A 3 -19.17 7.05 5.68
C HIS A 3 -17.99 7.80 6.32
N LYS A 4 -17.19 7.15 7.17
CA LYS A 4 -16.02 7.76 7.82
C LYS A 4 -14.72 7.62 7.01
N ARG A 5 -14.71 6.83 5.93
CA ARG A 5 -13.52 6.55 5.10
C ARG A 5 -13.91 6.51 3.62
N PRO A 6 -14.35 7.65 3.04
CA PRO A 6 -14.91 7.67 1.70
C PRO A 6 -13.90 7.32 0.60
N LEU A 7 -12.61 7.63 0.78
CA LEU A 7 -11.58 7.29 -0.21
C LEU A 7 -11.34 5.78 -0.24
N ALA A 8 -11.19 5.17 0.95
CA ALA A 8 -11.04 3.74 1.05
C ALA A 8 -12.28 2.99 0.56
N ALA A 9 -13.48 3.47 0.88
CA ALA A 9 -14.72 2.85 0.39
C ALA A 9 -14.83 2.89 -1.14
N SER A 10 -14.45 4.01 -1.76
CA SER A 10 -14.39 4.14 -3.22
C SER A 10 -13.37 3.17 -3.82
N ALA A 11 -12.15 3.15 -3.29
CA ALA A 11 -11.08 2.28 -3.80
C ALA A 11 -11.39 0.79 -3.62
N VAL A 12 -11.94 0.38 -2.48
CA VAL A 12 -12.38 -1.00 -2.24
C VAL A 12 -13.47 -1.42 -3.24
N SER A 13 -14.32 -0.49 -3.66
CA SER A 13 -15.41 -0.79 -4.60
C SER A 13 -14.96 -0.87 -6.06
N ALA A 14 -13.89 -0.15 -6.43
CA ALA A 14 -13.48 0.04 -7.82
C ALA A 14 -12.13 -0.60 -8.18
N ASP A 15 -11.22 -0.71 -7.21
CA ASP A 15 -9.80 -0.96 -7.43
C ASP A 15 -9.32 -2.29 -6.82
N ILE A 16 -10.26 -3.17 -6.41
CA ILE A 16 -9.96 -4.53 -5.99
C ILE A 16 -9.92 -5.46 -7.20
N PHE A 17 -8.82 -6.19 -7.32
CA PHE A 17 -8.67 -7.31 -8.23
C PHE A 17 -8.22 -8.54 -7.45
N MET A 18 -9.09 -9.54 -7.37
CA MET A 18 -8.87 -10.75 -6.55
C MET A 18 -8.56 -10.38 -5.09
N ASP A 19 -7.38 -10.73 -4.59
CA ASP A 19 -6.89 -10.44 -3.23
C ASP A 19 -6.09 -9.13 -3.13
N ASP A 20 -5.77 -8.49 -4.24
CA ASP A 20 -4.99 -7.26 -4.29
C ASP A 20 -5.87 -6.01 -4.48
N LEU A 21 -5.48 -4.91 -3.84
CA LEU A 21 -6.05 -3.58 -4.06
C LEU A 21 -5.00 -2.70 -4.73
N ILE A 22 -5.28 -2.29 -5.97
CA ILE A 22 -4.33 -1.56 -6.82
C ILE A 22 -4.92 -0.20 -7.15
N SER A 23 -4.55 0.81 -6.34
CA SER A 23 -5.02 2.20 -6.52
C SER A 23 -3.85 3.15 -6.75
N GLY A 24 -4.11 4.27 -7.41
CA GLY A 24 -3.16 5.35 -7.67
C GLY A 24 -3.69 6.73 -7.26
N CYS A 25 -2.80 7.70 -7.12
CA CYS A 25 -3.14 9.10 -6.88
C CYS A 25 -2.11 9.99 -7.60
N SER A 26 -2.54 11.19 -8.02
CA SER A 26 -1.65 12.18 -8.64
C SER A 26 -0.78 12.94 -7.63
N ILE A 27 -1.12 12.88 -6.33
CA ILE A 27 -0.45 13.62 -5.26
C ILE A 27 -0.13 12.66 -4.10
N ILE A 28 1.09 12.76 -3.58
CA ILE A 28 1.61 11.89 -2.51
C ILE A 28 0.79 11.99 -1.21
N SER A 29 0.33 13.19 -0.84
CA SER A 29 -0.49 13.39 0.36
C SER A 29 -1.83 12.64 0.26
N SER A 30 -2.48 12.67 -0.91
CA SER A 30 -3.71 11.93 -1.18
C SER A 30 -3.49 10.42 -1.10
N ALA A 31 -2.38 9.92 -1.65
CA ALA A 31 -2.01 8.51 -1.55
C ALA A 31 -1.77 8.07 -0.09
N LYS A 32 -1.10 8.90 0.71
CA LYS A 32 -0.90 8.65 2.15
C LYS A 32 -2.24 8.61 2.89
N GLN A 33 -3.16 9.53 2.59
CA GLN A 33 -4.50 9.53 3.17
C GLN A 33 -5.28 8.27 2.79
N LEU A 34 -5.28 7.90 1.52
CA LEU A 34 -5.95 6.69 1.04
C LEU A 34 -5.40 5.44 1.74
N LYS A 35 -4.07 5.28 1.81
CA LYS A 35 -3.42 4.18 2.55
C LYS A 35 -3.89 4.11 4.01
N HIS A 36 -3.95 5.25 4.70
CA HIS A 36 -4.40 5.32 6.08
C HIS A 36 -5.89 4.93 6.22
N GLU A 37 -6.76 5.44 5.35
CA GLU A 37 -8.17 5.09 5.35
C GLU A 37 -8.39 3.60 5.07
N LEU A 38 -7.60 2.99 4.17
CA LEU A 38 -7.65 1.57 3.86
C LEU A 38 -7.25 0.72 5.08
N ILE A 39 -6.12 1.04 5.73
CA ILE A 39 -5.68 0.35 6.96
C ILE A 39 -6.78 0.40 8.02
N PHE A 40 -7.40 1.56 8.22
CA PHE A 40 -8.44 1.73 9.23
C PHE A 40 -9.77 1.06 8.86
N LEU A 41 -10.10 0.99 7.57
CA LEU A 41 -11.27 0.27 7.07
C LEU A 41 -11.13 -1.24 7.28
N PHE A 42 -10.03 -1.82 6.82
CA PHE A 42 -9.78 -3.26 6.90
C PHE A 42 -9.53 -3.73 8.33
N SER A 43 -8.82 -2.96 9.17
CA SER A 43 -8.64 -3.29 10.59
C SER A 43 -9.97 -3.34 11.35
N GLY A 44 -10.93 -2.47 11.00
CA GLY A 44 -12.29 -2.52 11.55
C GLY A 44 -13.06 -3.80 11.16
N ALA A 45 -12.65 -4.48 10.10
CA ALA A 45 -13.19 -5.76 9.66
C ALA A 45 -12.37 -6.97 10.14
N GLY A 46 -11.34 -6.76 10.98
CA GLY A 46 -10.44 -7.82 11.42
C GLY A 46 -9.43 -8.29 10.36
N MET A 47 -9.29 -7.54 9.26
CA MET A 47 -8.36 -7.82 8.18
C MET A 47 -7.14 -6.91 8.30
N GLN A 48 -5.93 -7.49 8.29
CA GLN A 48 -4.69 -6.72 8.25
C GLN A 48 -4.20 -6.62 6.81
N LEU A 49 -3.65 -5.46 6.43
CA LEU A 49 -2.97 -5.23 5.15
C LEU A 49 -1.45 -5.16 5.40
N PRO A 50 -0.73 -6.30 5.49
CA PRO A 50 0.67 -6.33 5.91
C PRO A 50 1.66 -5.98 4.80
N LYS A 51 1.27 -6.16 3.53
CA LYS A 51 2.13 -5.97 2.37
C LYS A 51 1.70 -4.72 1.61
N TRP A 52 2.64 -3.79 1.41
CA TRP A 52 2.44 -2.58 0.61
C TRP A 52 3.53 -2.51 -0.46
N SER A 53 3.14 -2.21 -1.69
CA SER A 53 4.06 -1.96 -2.80
C SER A 53 3.71 -0.62 -3.43
N SER A 54 4.73 0.18 -3.77
CA SER A 54 4.54 1.45 -4.44
C SER A 54 5.81 1.84 -5.19
N ASN A 55 5.66 2.60 -6.27
CA ASN A 55 6.75 3.29 -6.94
C ASN A 55 7.26 4.52 -6.16
N CYS A 56 6.58 4.92 -5.08
CA CYS A 56 7.00 6.00 -4.20
C CYS A 56 7.45 5.45 -2.85
N ILE A 57 8.72 5.63 -2.52
CA ILE A 57 9.32 5.10 -1.28
C ILE A 57 8.62 5.65 -0.02
N GLU A 58 8.12 6.88 -0.06
CA GLU A 58 7.37 7.51 1.05
C GLU A 58 6.05 6.79 1.38
N LEU A 59 5.52 5.98 0.46
CA LEU A 59 4.32 5.17 0.68
C LEU A 59 4.63 3.79 1.23
N VAL A 60 5.85 3.28 1.08
CA VAL A 60 6.27 1.97 1.58
C VAL A 60 7.01 2.09 2.90
N SER A 61 7.72 3.19 3.13
CA SER A 61 8.48 3.42 4.35
C SER A 61 7.54 3.49 5.57
N ASN A 62 7.46 2.39 6.30
CA ASN A 62 6.88 2.39 7.64
C ASN A 62 7.86 3.16 8.53
N PHE A 63 7.47 4.34 9.05
CA PHE A 63 8.27 5.08 10.05
C PHE A 63 8.36 4.37 11.42
N ASN A 64 8.19 3.05 11.46
CA ASN A 64 8.48 2.22 12.62
C ASN A 64 9.71 1.38 12.27
N VAL A 65 10.87 1.84 12.75
CA VAL A 65 12.09 1.05 12.81
C VAL A 65 11.86 -0.08 13.80
N SER A 66 11.49 -1.26 13.29
CA SER A 66 11.76 -2.53 13.95
C SER A 66 12.09 -3.56 12.88
N ASP A 67 13.31 -4.07 13.01
CA ASP A 67 14.15 -4.74 12.04
C ASP A 67 13.50 -5.95 11.35
N GLY A 68 13.60 -5.98 10.02
CA GLY A 68 13.04 -7.02 9.16
C GLY A 68 13.02 -6.63 7.68
N ASP A 69 13.99 -5.81 7.26
CA ASP A 69 14.13 -5.33 5.89
C ASP A 69 14.51 -6.49 4.95
N VAL A 70 13.56 -7.00 4.18
CA VAL A 70 13.88 -7.84 3.01
C VAL A 70 14.22 -6.90 1.86
N SER A 71 15.47 -6.48 1.84
CA SER A 71 16.08 -5.87 0.66
C SER A 71 16.12 -6.93 -0.47
N LEU A 72 15.28 -6.75 -1.49
CA LEU A 72 15.38 -7.50 -2.74
C LEU A 72 16.65 -7.06 -3.46
N ARG A 73 17.75 -7.78 -3.20
CA ARG A 73 18.99 -7.64 -3.97
C ARG A 73 18.74 -8.19 -5.36
N ILE A 74 18.69 -7.29 -6.35
CA ILE A 74 18.74 -7.69 -7.76
C ILE A 74 20.17 -8.19 -8.02
N PRO A 75 20.37 -9.45 -8.43
CA PRO A 75 21.67 -9.93 -8.85
C PRO A 75 22.12 -9.17 -10.11
N ASP A 76 23.33 -8.63 -10.08
CA ASP A 76 23.94 -7.93 -11.20
C ASP A 76 24.40 -8.97 -12.26
N GLU A 77 23.47 -9.42 -13.10
CA GLU A 77 23.78 -10.28 -14.24
C GLU A 77 24.01 -9.44 -15.50
N THR A 78 25.08 -8.64 -15.49
CA THR A 78 25.63 -8.11 -16.74
C THR A 78 26.68 -9.09 -17.28
N LYS A 79 26.24 -10.10 -18.04
CA LYS A 79 27.12 -10.80 -18.99
C LYS A 79 26.73 -10.39 -20.41
N ALA A 80 27.45 -9.40 -20.92
CA ALA A 80 27.52 -9.15 -22.35
C ALA A 80 28.18 -10.36 -23.04
N LEU A 81 27.59 -10.82 -24.14
CA LEU A 81 28.24 -11.59 -25.19
C LEU A 81 28.49 -10.68 -26.39
#